data_AF-A0A7S0I1Y4-F1
#
_entry.id   AF-A0A7S0I1Y4-F1
#
_cell.length_a   1.000
_cell.length_b   1.000
_cell.length_c   1.000
_cell.angle_alpha   90.00
_cell.angle_beta   90.00
_cell.angle_gamma   90.00
#
_symmetry.space_group_name_H-M   'P 1'
#
loop_
_entity.id
_entity.type
_entity.pdbx_description
1 polymer ?
#
loop_
_entity_poly.entity_id
_entity_poly.type
_entity_poly.pdbx_seq_one_letter_code
_entity_poly.pdbx_strand_id
1 'polypeptide(L)'
;LAGDRVVKRLRFALFSKIVEQDIAFFDEHRTGEILNRLSDDCGILQNTVTTNVSMCLRNIVTVIGALLMNMAICWKLTLVMLSVVPLLAVSAVKYGKYVKTVSK
;
A
#
# COMPACT_ATOMS: atom_id res chain seq x y z
N LEU A 1 -4.57 16.58 -6.79
CA LEU A 1 -6.04 16.65 -6.98
C LEU A 1 -6.84 15.55 -6.25
N ALA A 2 -6.71 14.26 -6.60
CA ALA A 2 -7.44 13.20 -5.88
C ALA A 2 -6.85 12.93 -4.48
N GLY A 3 -5.52 12.83 -4.37
CA GLY A 3 -4.80 12.70 -3.10
C GLY A 3 -5.06 13.85 -2.13
N ASP A 4 -5.08 15.10 -2.61
CA ASP A 4 -5.35 16.28 -1.76
C ASP A 4 -6.73 16.25 -1.11
N ARG A 5 -7.76 15.75 -1.81
CA ARG A 5 -9.11 15.65 -1.25
C ARG A 5 -9.18 14.64 -0.12
N VAL A 6 -8.55 13.48 -0.30
CA VAL A 6 -8.49 12.44 0.74
C VAL A 6 -7.77 12.96 1.98
N VAL A 7 -6.69 13.71 1.77
CA VAL A 7 -5.84 14.23 2.85
C VAL A 7 -6.48 15.39 3.58
N LYS A 8 -7.17 16.28 2.86
CA LYS A 8 -7.98 17.33 3.48
C LYS A 8 -9.06 16.73 4.37
N ARG A 9 -9.71 15.65 3.94
CA ARG A 9 -10.70 14.93 4.74
C ARG A 9 -10.07 14.27 5.97
N LEU A 10 -8.91 13.65 5.81
CA LEU A 10 -8.17 13.02 6.91
C LEU A 10 -7.74 14.05 7.96
N ARG A 11 -7.12 15.16 7.54
CA ARG A 11 -6.75 16.27 8.43
C ARG A 11 -7.95 16.83 9.18
N PHE A 12 -9.07 17.04 8.49
CA PHE A 12 -10.28 17.58 9.12
C PHE A 12 -10.85 16.62 10.17
N ALA A 13 -10.95 15.32 9.85
CA ALA A 13 -11.45 14.32 10.78
C ALA A 13 -10.56 14.18 12.03
N LEU A 14 -9.24 14.14 11.84
CA LEU A 14 -8.29 14.06 12.95
C LEU A 14 -8.30 15.34 13.79
N PHE A 15 -8.33 16.52 13.17
CA PHE A 15 -8.43 17.79 13.90
C PHE A 15 -9.71 17.87 14.73
N SER A 16 -10.86 17.47 14.16
CA SER A 16 -12.13 17.39 14.91
C SER A 16 -12.01 16.49 16.14
N LYS A 17 -11.30 15.36 16.04
CA LYS A 17 -11.11 14.42 17.15
C LYS A 17 -10.12 14.91 18.19
N ILE A 18 -9.10 15.66 17.80
CA ILE A 18 -8.16 16.28 18.72
C ILE A 18 -8.87 17.35 19.55
N VAL A 19 -9.73 18.17 18.95
CA VAL A 19 -10.47 19.23 19.67
C VAL A 19 -11.44 18.66 20.71
N GLU A 20 -11.94 17.43 20.50
CA GLU A 20 -12.83 16.72 21.43
C GLU A 20 -12.08 16.01 22.58
N GLN A 21 -10.74 16.09 22.67
CA GLN A 21 -9.97 15.43 23.74
C GLN A 21 -10.06 16.14 25.09
N ASP A 22 -9.84 15.37 26.15
CA ASP A 22 -9.88 15.85 27.54
C ASP A 22 -8.71 16.81 27.84
N ILE A 23 -8.91 17.72 28.80
CA ILE A 23 -7.88 18.71 29.21
C ILE A 23 -6.60 18.02 29.70
N ALA A 24 -6.71 16.87 30.37
CA ALA A 24 -5.56 16.08 30.82
C ALA A 24 -4.65 15.61 29.67
N PHE A 25 -5.22 15.36 28.49
CA PHE A 25 -4.45 15.00 27.29
C PHE A 25 -3.54 16.17 26.84
N PHE A 26 -4.04 17.40 26.96
CA PHE A 26 -3.30 18.61 26.60
C PHE A 26 -2.30 19.07 27.67
N ASP A 27 -2.45 18.65 28.92
CA ASP A 27 -1.44 18.84 29.96
C ASP A 27 -0.21 17.94 29.74
N GLU A 28 -0.43 16.71 29.23
CA GLU A 28 0.64 15.75 28.95
C GLU A 28 1.31 16.01 27.59
N HIS A 29 0.56 16.49 26.59
CA HIS A 29 1.04 16.71 25.24
C HIS A 29 0.94 18.19 24.82
N ARG A 30 2.08 18.81 24.50
CA ARG A 30 2.11 20.19 24.03
C ARG A 30 1.32 20.33 22.72
N THR A 31 0.43 21.32 22.65
CA THR A 31 -0.41 21.60 21.46
C THR A 31 0.40 21.73 20.17
N GLY A 32 1.60 22.33 20.25
CA GLY A 32 2.51 22.46 19.10
C GLY A 32 3.05 21.12 18.59
N GLU A 33 3.31 20.16 19.47
CA GLU A 33 3.75 18.81 19.09
C GLU A 33 2.62 18.03 18.41
N ILE A 34 1.40 18.12 18.94
CA ILE A 34 0.21 17.50 18.37
C ILE A 34 -0.03 18.03 16.94
N LEU A 35 0.04 19.35 16.75
CA LEU A 35 -0.15 19.97 15.44
C LEU A 35 0.95 19.57 14.45
N ASN A 36 2.20 19.47 14.91
CA ASN A 36 3.31 19.04 14.07
C ASN A 36 3.13 17.58 13.63
N ARG A 37 2.85 16.67 14.58
CA ARG A 37 2.55 15.25 14.28
C ARG A 37 1.38 15.10 13.33
N LEU A 38 0.27 15.79 13.58
CA LEU A 38 -0.89 15.78 12.69
C LEU A 38 -0.50 16.18 11.27
N SER A 39 0.34 17.22 11.12
CA SER A 39 0.76 17.72 9.83
C SER A 39 1.72 16.78 9.11
N ASP A 40 2.73 16.27 9.81
CA ASP A 40 3.75 15.36 9.28
C ASP A 40 3.14 14.01 8.90
N ASP A 41 2.37 13.40 9.81
CA ASP A 41 1.76 12.08 9.59
C ASP A 41 0.74 12.13 8.45
N CYS A 42 -0.08 13.18 8.37
CA CYS A 42 -1.00 13.36 7.24
C CYS A 42 -0.26 13.56 5.92
N GLY A 43 0.91 14.22 5.93
CA GLY A 43 1.74 14.42 4.74
C GLY A 43 2.40 13.13 4.27
N ILE A 44 2.91 12.31 5.19
CA ILE A 44 3.47 11.00 4.89
C ILE A 44 2.37 10.09 4.33
N LEU A 45 1.23 9.99 5.03
CA LEU A 45 0.09 9.20 4.57
C LEU A 45 -0.43 9.65 3.20
N GLN A 46 -0.47 10.96 2.93
CA GLN A 46 -0.81 11.49 1.61
C GLN A 46 0.05 10.88 0.51
N ASN A 47 1.37 10.97 0.68
CA ASN A 47 2.32 10.54 -0.32
C ASN A 47 2.29 9.03 -0.47
N THR A 48 2.24 8.29 0.63
CA THR A 48 2.18 6.83 0.61
C THR A 48 0.90 6.33 -0.03
N VAL A 49 -0.27 6.82 0.37
CA VAL A 49 -1.55 6.37 -0.19
C VAL A 49 -1.66 6.73 -1.67
N THR A 50 -1.33 7.98 -2.03
CA THR A 50 -1.44 8.42 -3.43
C THR A 50 -0.49 7.63 -4.34
N THR A 51 0.76 7.43 -3.89
CA THR A 51 1.76 6.70 -4.65
C THR A 51 1.40 5.22 -4.75
N ASN A 52 1.03 4.58 -3.65
CA ASN A 52 0.66 3.16 -3.64
C ASN A 52 -0.57 2.89 -4.51
N VAL A 53 -1.62 3.71 -4.41
CA VAL A 53 -2.82 3.55 -5.25
C VAL A 53 -2.47 3.71 -6.72
N SER A 54 -1.66 4.72 -7.06
CA SER A 54 -1.23 4.96 -8.45
C SER A 54 -0.36 3.81 -8.98
N MET A 55 0.56 3.30 -8.17
CA MET A 55 1.40 2.16 -8.50
C MET A 55 0.57 0.88 -8.65
N CYS A 56 -0.37 0.60 -7.75
CA CYS A 56 -1.28 -0.55 -7.86
C CYS A 56 -2.08 -0.49 -9.16
N LEU A 57 -2.70 0.65 -9.47
CA LEU A 57 -3.42 0.86 -10.73
C LEU A 57 -2.53 0.63 -11.95
N ARG A 58 -1.35 1.25 -11.97
CA ARG A 58 -0.38 1.09 -13.06
C ARG A 58 0.02 -0.38 -13.23
N ASN A 59 0.32 -1.06 -12.14
CA ASN A 59 0.73 -2.47 -12.16
C ASN A 59 -0.39 -3.37 -12.67
N ILE A 60 -1.63 -3.16 -12.21
CA ILE A 60 -2.81 -3.90 -12.70
C ILE A 60 -2.98 -3.71 -14.20
N VAL A 61 -2.96 -2.45 -14.67
CA VAL A 61 -3.09 -2.13 -16.10
C VAL A 61 -1.95 -2.75 -16.91
N THR A 62 -0.72 -2.69 -16.40
CA THR A 62 0.45 -3.23 -17.07
C THR A 62 0.38 -4.76 -17.17
N VAL A 63 0.01 -5.44 -16.10
CA VAL A 63 -0.13 -6.91 -16.08
C VAL A 63 -1.24 -7.36 -17.02
N ILE A 64 -2.40 -6.71 -16.97
CA ILE A 64 -3.53 -7.05 -17.86
C ILE A 64 -3.16 -6.77 -19.32
N GLY A 65 -2.60 -5.59 -19.61
CA GLY A 65 -2.18 -5.23 -20.97
C GLY A 65 -1.13 -6.18 -21.53
N ALA A 66 -0.12 -6.52 -20.73
CA ALA A 66 0.92 -7.47 -21.12
C ALA A 66 0.36 -8.88 -21.35
N LEU A 67 -0.56 -9.35 -20.50
CA LEU A 67 -1.19 -10.66 -20.64
C LEU A 67 -2.02 -10.74 -21.94
N LEU A 68 -2.85 -9.73 -22.20
CA LEU A 68 -3.67 -9.67 -23.41
C LEU A 68 -2.81 -9.62 -24.67
N MET A 69 -1.77 -8.79 -24.68
CA MET A 69 -0.86 -8.67 -25.81
C MET A 69 -0.11 -10.00 -26.07
N ASN A 70 0.36 -10.68 -25.03
CA ASN A 70 1.03 -11.97 -25.19
C ASN A 70 0.06 -13.08 -25.67
N MET A 71 -1.19 -13.08 -25.18
CA MET A 71 -2.21 -14.01 -25.66
C MET A 71 -2.54 -13.80 -27.14
N ALA A 72 -2.58 -12.55 -27.60
CA ALA A 72 -2.87 -12.23 -29.00
C ALA A 72 -1.77 -12.70 -29.97
N ILE A 73 -0.49 -12.64 -29.55
CA ILE A 73 0.63 -13.06 -30.40
C ILE A 73 0.77 -14.59 -30.43
N CYS A 74 0.93 -15.22 -29.27
CA CYS A 74 1.24 -16.67 -29.18
C CYS A 74 0.61 -17.32 -27.94
N TRP A 75 -0.71 -17.55 -27.97
CA TRP A 75 -1.47 -18.10 -26.84
C TRP A 75 -0.92 -19.40 -26.23
N LYS A 76 -0.31 -20.28 -27.04
CA LYS A 76 0.30 -21.54 -26.57
C LYS A 76 1.53 -21.32 -25.70
N LEU A 77 2.43 -20.40 -26.08
CA LEU A 77 3.64 -20.10 -25.31
C LEU A 77 3.31 -19.37 -24.01
N THR A 78 2.29 -18.49 -24.03
CA THR A 78 1.85 -17.77 -22.83
C THR A 78 1.27 -18.71 -21.77
N LEU A 79 0.46 -19.69 -22.16
CA LEU A 79 -0.11 -20.69 -21.24
C LEU A 79 0.98 -21.55 -20.58
N VAL A 80 1.99 -21.96 -21.35
CA VAL A 80 3.13 -22.70 -20.81
C VAL A 80 3.88 -21.84 -19.79
N MET A 81 4.23 -20.60 -20.13
CA MET A 81 4.89 -19.69 -19.18
C MET A 81 4.04 -19.42 -17.93
N LEU A 82 2.74 -19.22 -18.09
CA LEU A 82 1.81 -18.98 -16.99
C LEU A 82 1.70 -20.20 -16.06
N SER A 83 1.89 -21.42 -16.57
CA SER A 83 1.89 -22.64 -15.75
C SER A 83 3.19 -22.85 -14.95
N VAL A 84 4.31 -22.32 -15.44
CA VAL A 84 5.62 -22.42 -14.77
C VAL A 84 5.69 -21.50 -13.55
N VAL A 85 5.11 -20.30 -13.62
CA VAL A 85 5.08 -19.32 -12.51
C VAL A 85 4.50 -19.87 -11.20
N PRO A 86 3.28 -20.47 -11.15
CA PRO A 86 2.73 -21.03 -9.92
C PRO A 86 3.53 -22.24 -9.42
N LEU A 87 4.12 -23.03 -10.32
CA LEU A 87 4.99 -24.16 -9.96
C LEU A 87 6.24 -23.68 -9.20
N LEU A 88 6.87 -22.62 -9.70
CA LEU A 88 7.99 -21.95 -9.04
C LEU A 88 7.57 -21.25 -7.73
N ALA A 89 6.40 -20.61 -7.70
CA ALA A 89 5.89 -19.96 -6.50
C ALA A 89 5.65 -20.98 -5.38
N VAL A 90 5.05 -22.13 -5.69
CA VAL A 90 4.81 -23.21 -4.72
C VAL A 90 6.12 -23.80 -4.21
N SER A 91 7.09 -24.05 -5.08
CA SER A 91 8.40 -24.57 -4.66
C SER A 91 9.16 -23.56 -3.80
N ALA A 92 9.15 -22.27 -4.16
CA ALA A 92 9.75 -21.20 -3.37
C ALA A 92 9.09 -21.04 -2.00
N VAL A 93 7.75 -21.10 -1.90
CA VAL A 93 7.04 -21.03 -0.61
C VAL A 93 7.35 -22.25 0.26
N LYS A 94 7.40 -23.45 -0.32
CA LYS A 94 7.80 -24.66 0.42
C LYS A 94 9.23 -24.55 0.93
N TYR A 95 10.16 -24.11 0.09
CA TYR A 95 11.55 -23.91 0.45
C TYR A 95 11.71 -22.84 1.54
N GLY A 96 11.02 -21.70 1.40
CA GLY A 96 11.02 -20.63 2.40
C GLY A 96 10.45 -21.07 3.75
N LYS A 97 9.39 -21.90 3.74
CA LYS A 97 8.87 -22.54 4.96
C LYS A 97 9.88 -23.51 5.57
N TYR A 98 10.52 -24.36 4.76
CA TYR A 98 11.54 -25.30 5.22
C TYR A 98 12.73 -24.58 5.88
N VAL A 99 13.25 -23.53 5.25
CA VAL A 99 14.32 -22.69 5.81
C VAL A 99 13.89 -22.04 7.12
N LYS A 100 12.64 -21.52 7.20
CA LYS A 100 12.12 -20.96 8.46
C LYS A 100 11.98 -21.98 9.59
N THR A 101 11.77 -23.25 9.27
CA THR A 101 11.64 -24.33 10.26
C THR A 101 13.00 -24.85 10.71
N VAL A 102 13.99 -24.90 9.83
CA VAL A 102 15.37 -25.31 10.16
C VAL A 102 16.14 -24.21 10.88
N SER A 103 15.81 -22.94 10.63
CA SER A 103 16.41 -21.78 11.30
C SER A 103 15.80 -21.47 12.67
N LYS A 104 14.96 -22.36 13.22
CA LYS A 104 14.36 -22.28 14.55
C LYS A 104 14.92 -23.38 15.43
#